data_AF-A0A968J943-F1
#
_entry.id   AF-A0A968J943-F1
#
_cell.length_a   1.000
_cell.length_b   1.000
_cell.length_c   1.000
_cell.angle_alpha   90.00
_cell.angle_beta   90.00
_cell.angle_gamma   90.00
#
_symmetry.space_group_name_H-M   'P 1'
#
loop_
_entity.id
_entity.type
_entity.pdbx_description
1 polymer ?
#
loop_
_entity_poly.entity_id
_entity_poly.type
_entity_poly.pdbx_seq_one_letter_code
_entity_poly.pdbx_strand_id
1 'polypeptide(L)'
;MIAKAADSNKRILWFHDIGNNDVNLVGGKNASLGELYNNLAPLGVNVPNGFCVTANAYFEFVELIQPQLESILSGYDLQNTDQLAQAGDRLRQLIIQTPFSSALTQDIQDNYHQLSQEFDKPNLSVAVRSSATAEDLPDASFAGQQSSYLHVRGESLVVKKVHECFASLFTDRAISYREEKNSITLILVSQ
;
A
#
# COMPACT_ATOMS: atom_id res chain seq x y z
N MET A 1 -0.55 -17.47 -23.43
CA MET A 1 0.27 -17.47 -22.20
C MET A 1 -0.69 -17.56 -21.02
N ILE A 2 -0.52 -18.53 -20.14
CA ILE A 2 -1.37 -18.68 -18.95
C ILE A 2 -0.88 -17.64 -17.95
N ALA A 3 -1.72 -16.66 -17.59
CA ALA A 3 -1.40 -15.69 -16.56
C ALA A 3 -1.05 -16.45 -15.27
N LYS A 4 0.15 -16.21 -14.75
CA LYS A 4 0.62 -16.82 -13.51
C LYS A 4 -0.09 -16.09 -12.37
N ALA A 5 -0.99 -16.76 -11.66
CA ALA A 5 -1.63 -16.15 -10.49
C ALA A 5 -0.55 -15.81 -9.45
N ALA A 6 -0.57 -14.59 -8.92
CA ALA A 6 0.37 -14.20 -7.87
C ALA A 6 0.12 -15.03 -6.60
N ASP A 7 1.19 -15.35 -5.88
CA ASP A 7 1.11 -16.08 -4.61
C ASP A 7 0.41 -15.20 -3.56
N SER A 8 -0.77 -15.65 -3.12
CA SER A 8 -1.66 -14.94 -2.22
C SER A 8 -1.13 -14.83 -0.78
N ASN A 9 0.10 -15.24 -0.49
CA ASN A 9 0.75 -15.05 0.82
C ASN A 9 1.94 -14.07 0.78
N LYS A 10 2.30 -13.54 -0.39
CA LYS A 10 3.47 -12.65 -0.51
C LYS A 10 3.16 -11.25 0.03
N ARG A 11 4.12 -10.67 0.75
CA ARG A 11 4.11 -9.27 1.19
C ARG A 11 4.51 -8.28 0.09
N ILE A 12 5.33 -8.73 -0.86
CA ILE A 12 5.83 -7.92 -1.97
C ILE A 12 5.59 -8.64 -3.30
N LEU A 13 5.12 -7.89 -4.30
CA LEU A 13 4.98 -8.35 -5.69
C LEU A 13 5.52 -7.30 -6.66
N TRP A 14 6.21 -7.76 -7.70
CA TRP A 14 6.77 -6.89 -8.74
C TRP A 14 5.80 -6.68 -9.89
N PHE A 15 5.96 -5.59 -10.66
CA PHE A 15 5.09 -5.31 -11.81
C PHE A 15 5.10 -6.43 -12.85
N HIS A 16 6.24 -7.10 -13.03
CA HIS A 16 6.35 -8.25 -13.94
C HIS A 16 5.62 -9.51 -13.44
N ASP A 17 5.19 -9.54 -12.19
CA ASP A 17 4.53 -10.68 -11.55
C ASP A 17 3.03 -10.47 -11.32
N ILE A 18 2.47 -9.31 -11.72
CA ILE A 18 1.07 -8.93 -11.47
C ILE A 18 0.35 -8.47 -12.74
N GLY A 19 -0.97 -8.62 -12.75
CA GLY A 19 -1.86 -8.10 -13.80
C GLY A 19 -3.30 -7.90 -13.30
N ASN A 20 -4.25 -7.82 -14.22
CA ASN A 20 -5.66 -7.53 -13.90
C ASN A 20 -6.34 -8.57 -13.02
N ASN A 21 -5.80 -9.79 -12.92
CA ASN A 21 -6.33 -10.83 -12.04
C ASN A 21 -5.93 -10.63 -10.57
N ASP A 22 -4.94 -9.77 -10.30
CA ASP A 22 -4.37 -9.59 -8.96
C ASP A 22 -4.94 -8.36 -8.25
N VAL A 23 -5.98 -7.71 -8.77
CA VAL A 23 -6.58 -6.48 -8.22
C VAL A 23 -6.93 -6.61 -6.73
N ASN A 24 -7.39 -7.77 -6.26
CA ASN A 24 -7.69 -7.97 -4.83
C ASN A 24 -6.44 -7.95 -3.94
N LEU A 25 -5.28 -8.32 -4.50
CA LEU A 25 -4.01 -8.37 -3.80
C LEU A 25 -3.21 -7.08 -3.98
N VAL A 26 -3.37 -6.42 -5.13
CA VAL A 26 -2.58 -5.25 -5.51
C VAL A 26 -3.28 -3.92 -5.82
N GLY A 27 -4.60 -3.92 -5.90
CA GLY A 27 -5.40 -2.75 -6.25
C GLY A 27 -5.36 -2.44 -7.74
N GLY A 28 -6.37 -1.69 -8.20
CA GLY A 28 -6.62 -1.46 -9.63
C GLY A 28 -5.47 -0.77 -10.35
N LYS A 29 -4.83 0.22 -9.72
CA LYS A 29 -3.72 0.98 -10.32
C LYS A 29 -2.47 0.12 -10.52
N ASN A 30 -2.09 -0.66 -9.51
CA ASN A 30 -0.91 -1.51 -9.62
C ASN A 30 -1.13 -2.66 -10.58
N ALA A 31 -2.33 -3.28 -10.57
CA ALA A 31 -2.71 -4.28 -11.56
C ALA A 31 -2.62 -3.73 -13.00
N SER A 32 -3.13 -2.52 -13.22
CA SER A 32 -3.04 -1.83 -14.51
C SER A 32 -1.59 -1.52 -14.90
N LEU A 33 -0.74 -1.10 -13.96
CA LEU A 33 0.67 -0.85 -14.22
C LEU A 33 1.44 -2.14 -14.52
N GLY A 34 1.10 -3.24 -13.85
CA GLY A 34 1.60 -4.58 -14.17
C GLY A 34 1.24 -5.00 -15.60
N GLU A 35 -0.02 -4.81 -16.02
CA GLU A 35 -0.43 -5.05 -17.41
C GLU A 35 0.35 -4.18 -18.40
N LEU A 36 0.50 -2.88 -18.12
CA LEU A 36 1.27 -1.99 -18.99
C LEU A 36 2.73 -2.44 -19.07
N TYR A 37 3.34 -2.80 -17.95
CA TYR A 37 4.72 -3.29 -17.91
C TYR A 37 4.86 -4.59 -18.72
N ASN A 38 4.03 -5.58 -18.44
CA ASN A 38 4.10 -6.92 -19.07
C ASN A 38 3.81 -6.89 -20.58
N ASN A 39 2.91 -6.03 -21.04
CA ASN A 39 2.53 -5.96 -22.46
C ASN A 39 3.39 -4.98 -23.27
N LEU A 40 3.87 -3.88 -22.67
CA LEU A 40 4.56 -2.82 -23.42
C LEU A 40 6.08 -2.87 -23.31
N ALA A 41 6.65 -3.37 -22.20
CA ALA A 41 8.10 -3.50 -22.08
C ALA A 41 8.71 -4.42 -23.16
N PRO A 42 8.10 -5.57 -23.52
CA PRO A 42 8.59 -6.40 -24.64
C PRO A 42 8.53 -5.71 -26.00
N LEU A 43 7.70 -4.68 -26.15
CA LEU A 43 7.57 -3.87 -27.36
C LEU A 43 8.55 -2.69 -27.39
N GLY A 44 9.45 -2.58 -26.40
CA GLY A 44 10.44 -1.51 -26.29
C GLY A 44 9.90 -0.19 -25.73
N VAL A 45 8.67 -0.19 -25.20
CA VAL A 45 8.12 0.99 -24.50
C VAL A 45 8.70 1.02 -23.09
N ASN A 46 9.25 2.17 -22.71
CA ASN A 46 9.84 2.37 -21.40
C ASN A 46 8.76 2.57 -20.33
N VAL A 47 8.33 1.48 -19.68
CA VAL A 47 7.47 1.50 -18.49
C VAL A 47 8.37 1.35 -17.26
N PRO A 48 8.39 2.31 -16.31
CA PRO A 48 9.20 2.20 -15.11
C PRO A 48 8.85 0.94 -14.31
N ASN A 49 9.86 0.14 -13.97
CA ASN A 49 9.68 -1.01 -13.08
C ASN A 49 9.46 -0.56 -11.63
N GLY A 50 8.96 -1.48 -10.81
CA GLY A 50 8.66 -1.24 -9.41
C GLY A 50 8.03 -2.46 -8.74
N PHE A 51 7.74 -2.29 -7.45
CA PHE A 51 7.08 -3.30 -6.63
C PHE A 51 5.94 -2.72 -5.79
N CYS A 52 5.11 -3.63 -5.32
CA CYS A 52 3.89 -3.40 -4.58
C CYS A 52 3.99 -4.02 -3.19
N VAL A 53 3.72 -3.25 -2.14
CA VAL A 53 3.45 -3.79 -0.79
C VAL A 53 2.00 -4.24 -0.72
N THR A 54 1.77 -5.54 -0.57
CA THR A 54 0.48 -6.19 -0.80
C THR A 54 -0.57 -5.94 0.29
N ALA A 55 -1.82 -6.26 -0.04
CA ALA A 55 -2.91 -6.34 0.92
C ALA A 55 -2.59 -7.22 2.14
N ASN A 56 -1.85 -8.31 1.95
CA ASN A 56 -1.47 -9.19 3.05
C ASN A 56 -0.48 -8.55 4.00
N ALA A 57 0.51 -7.82 3.49
CA ALA A 57 1.44 -7.06 4.32
C ALA A 57 0.70 -6.03 5.19
N TYR A 58 -0.35 -5.42 4.64
CA TYR A 58 -1.23 -4.54 5.37
C TYR A 58 -2.00 -5.29 6.47
N PHE A 59 -2.66 -6.40 6.15
CA PHE A 59 -3.38 -7.18 7.16
C PHE A 59 -2.49 -7.75 8.26
N GLU A 60 -1.28 -8.23 7.94
CA GLU A 60 -0.28 -8.64 8.94
C GLU A 60 0.00 -7.51 9.94
N PHE A 61 0.12 -6.26 9.46
CA PHE A 61 0.30 -5.10 10.32
C PHE A 61 -0.97 -4.74 11.12
N VAL A 62 -2.16 -4.84 10.51
CA VAL A 62 -3.42 -4.56 11.22
C VAL A 62 -3.66 -5.56 12.35
N GLU A 63 -3.37 -6.85 12.13
CA GLU A 63 -3.46 -7.89 13.16
C GLU A 63 -2.55 -7.58 14.36
N LEU A 64 -1.35 -7.04 14.11
CA LEU A 64 -0.42 -6.63 15.17
C LEU A 64 -0.99 -5.53 16.08
N ILE A 65 -1.77 -4.58 15.51
CA ILE A 65 -2.34 -3.45 16.25
C ILE A 65 -3.80 -3.63 16.63
N GLN A 66 -4.41 -4.77 16.29
CA GLN A 66 -5.83 -5.02 16.47
C GLN A 66 -6.32 -4.75 17.91
N PRO A 67 -5.64 -5.22 18.98
CA PRO A 67 -6.08 -4.96 20.34
C PRO A 67 -6.15 -3.46 20.70
N GLN A 68 -5.14 -2.68 20.29
CA GLN A 68 -5.06 -1.25 20.53
C GLN A 68 -6.09 -0.49 19.70
N LEU A 69 -6.30 -0.93 18.46
CA LEU A 69 -7.32 -0.39 17.56
C LEU A 69 -8.72 -0.56 18.16
N GLU A 70 -9.06 -1.76 18.63
CA GLU A 70 -10.35 -2.04 19.28
C GLU A 70 -10.53 -1.22 20.57
N SER A 71 -9.46 -1.09 21.37
CA SER A 71 -9.46 -0.24 22.56
C SER A 71 -9.70 1.23 22.23
N ILE A 72 -9.13 1.76 21.15
CA ILE A 72 -9.37 3.16 20.73
C ILE A 72 -10.82 3.30 20.28
N LEU A 73 -11.29 2.45 19.38
CA LEU A 73 -12.61 2.55 18.78
C LEU A 73 -13.75 2.41 19.81
N SER A 74 -13.59 1.55 20.81
CA SER A 74 -14.59 1.39 21.88
C SER A 74 -14.79 2.65 22.75
N GLY A 75 -13.84 3.58 22.72
CA GLY A 75 -13.91 4.84 23.47
C GLY A 75 -14.62 5.98 22.75
N TYR A 76 -15.10 5.79 21.52
CA TYR A 76 -15.71 6.83 20.70
C TYR A 76 -17.06 6.41 20.12
N ASP A 77 -17.98 7.36 20.01
CA ASP A 77 -19.19 7.22 19.20
C ASP A 77 -18.88 7.50 17.74
N LEU A 78 -18.86 6.44 16.93
CA LEU A 78 -18.49 6.50 15.51
C LEU A 78 -19.57 7.13 14.62
N GLN A 79 -20.78 7.36 15.16
CA GLN A 79 -21.85 8.09 14.47
C GLN A 79 -21.73 9.61 14.66
N ASN A 80 -20.89 10.06 15.60
CA ASN A 80 -20.60 11.47 15.83
C ASN A 80 -19.36 11.89 15.04
N THR A 81 -19.52 12.85 14.13
CA THR A 81 -18.44 13.29 13.21
C THR A 81 -17.19 13.82 13.94
N ASP A 82 -17.34 14.51 15.06
CA ASP A 82 -16.19 15.05 15.80
C ASP A 82 -15.42 13.95 16.53
N GLN A 83 -16.13 12.98 17.12
CA GLN A 83 -15.53 11.82 17.77
C GLN A 83 -14.90 10.86 16.76
N LEU A 84 -15.51 10.70 15.59
CA LEU A 84 -14.97 9.97 14.45
C LEU A 84 -13.61 10.54 14.02
N ALA A 85 -13.53 11.86 13.85
CA ALA A 85 -12.28 12.54 13.51
C ALA A 85 -11.19 12.33 14.56
N GLN A 86 -11.54 12.43 15.86
CA GLN A 86 -10.61 12.20 16.97
C GLN A 86 -10.11 10.74 17.03
N ALA A 87 -11.00 9.78 16.80
CA ALA A 87 -10.64 8.37 16.71
C ALA A 87 -9.68 8.14 15.52
N GLY A 88 -9.97 8.74 14.36
CA GLY A 88 -9.10 8.70 13.18
C GLY A 88 -7.70 9.25 13.47
N ASP A 89 -7.60 10.40 14.14
CA ASP A 89 -6.30 10.96 14.54
C ASP A 89 -5.52 10.04 15.47
N ARG A 90 -6.18 9.45 16.48
CA ARG A 90 -5.53 8.49 17.39
C ARG A 90 -5.05 7.24 16.66
N LEU A 91 -5.84 6.70 15.73
CA LEU A 91 -5.45 5.53 14.95
C LEU A 91 -4.25 5.83 14.04
N ARG A 92 -4.24 6.99 13.37
CA ARG A 92 -3.08 7.43 12.58
C ARG A 92 -1.82 7.54 13.42
N GLN A 93 -1.93 8.08 14.63
CA GLN A 93 -0.79 8.15 15.56
C GLN A 93 -0.33 6.77 16.03
N LEU A 94 -1.27 5.87 16.38
CA LEU A 94 -0.96 4.50 16.75
C LEU A 94 -0.16 3.79 15.66
N ILE A 95 -0.59 3.94 14.40
CA ILE A 95 0.08 3.32 13.26
C ILE A 95 1.49 3.87 13.14
N ILE A 96 1.66 5.19 13.00
CA ILE A 96 2.98 5.82 12.85
C ILE A 96 3.95 5.44 13.98
N GLN A 97 3.46 5.25 15.20
CA GLN A 97 4.27 4.89 16.37
C GLN A 97 4.56 3.38 16.48
N THR A 98 3.76 2.53 15.83
CA THR A 98 3.96 1.08 15.86
C THR A 98 4.93 0.69 14.74
N PRO A 99 6.12 0.15 15.04
CA PRO A 99 7.03 -0.29 13.99
C PRO A 99 6.45 -1.47 13.22
N PHE A 100 6.78 -1.57 11.94
CA PHE A 100 6.56 -2.79 11.17
C PHE A 100 7.29 -3.99 11.78
N SER A 101 6.81 -5.20 11.47
CA SER A 101 7.55 -6.42 11.76
C SER A 101 8.93 -6.35 11.10
N SER A 102 9.92 -7.02 11.70
CA SER A 102 11.26 -7.12 11.11
C SER A 102 11.21 -7.76 9.72
N ALA A 103 10.31 -8.72 9.52
CA ALA A 103 10.08 -9.38 8.25
C ALA A 103 9.54 -8.43 7.17
N LEU A 104 8.48 -7.66 7.45
CA LEU A 104 7.95 -6.68 6.50
C LEU A 104 8.97 -5.58 6.20
N THR A 105 9.68 -5.11 7.22
CA THR A 105 10.74 -4.11 7.06
C THR A 105 11.82 -4.62 6.11
N GLN A 106 12.34 -5.83 6.35
CA GLN A 106 13.38 -6.43 5.51
C GLN A 106 12.90 -6.63 4.08
N ASP A 107 11.68 -7.14 3.87
CA ASP A 107 11.13 -7.34 2.53
C ASP A 107 11.08 -6.02 1.74
N ILE A 108 10.68 -4.90 2.35
CA ILE A 108 10.67 -3.60 1.68
C ILE A 108 12.10 -3.15 1.32
N GLN A 109 13.03 -3.30 2.26
CA GLN A 109 14.43 -2.88 2.06
C GLN A 109 15.10 -3.70 0.95
N ASP A 110 14.95 -5.02 0.98
CA ASP A 110 15.55 -5.93 0.00
C ASP A 110 15.02 -5.67 -1.42
N ASN A 111 13.72 -5.47 -1.56
CA ASN A 111 13.12 -5.19 -2.88
C ASN A 111 13.47 -3.78 -3.39
N TYR A 112 13.60 -2.78 -2.52
CA TYR A 112 14.13 -1.47 -2.91
C TYR A 112 15.61 -1.53 -3.30
N HIS A 113 16.40 -2.35 -2.59
CA HIS A 113 17.80 -2.59 -2.93
C HIS A 113 17.92 -3.27 -4.30
N GLN A 114 17.13 -4.31 -4.55
CA GLN A 114 17.06 -4.97 -5.86
C GLN A 114 16.65 -3.99 -6.96
N LEU A 115 15.63 -3.16 -6.74
CA LEU A 115 15.19 -2.14 -7.71
C LEU A 115 16.34 -1.17 -8.03
N SER A 116 17.10 -0.75 -7.01
CA SER A 116 18.27 0.11 -7.20
C SER A 116 19.36 -0.55 -8.05
N GLN A 117 19.54 -1.88 -7.92
CA GLN A 117 20.48 -2.65 -8.73
C GLN A 117 20.04 -2.77 -10.19
N GLU A 118 18.74 -2.99 -10.45
CA GLU A 118 18.20 -3.08 -11.82
C GLU A 118 18.44 -1.80 -12.63
N PHE A 119 18.46 -0.65 -11.95
CA PHE A 119 18.71 0.65 -12.57
C PHE A 119 20.15 1.13 -12.49
N ASP A 120 21.09 0.30 -11.97
CA ASP A 120 22.50 0.63 -11.75
C ASP A 120 22.69 1.98 -11.02
N LYS A 121 21.84 2.24 -10.02
CA LYS A 121 21.79 3.50 -9.28
C LYS A 121 21.72 3.25 -7.79
N PRO A 122 22.83 3.40 -7.04
CA PRO A 122 22.75 3.35 -5.59
C PRO A 122 21.85 4.49 -5.09
N ASN A 123 20.96 4.18 -4.15
CA ASN A 123 19.95 5.11 -3.64
C ASN A 123 19.02 5.68 -4.73
N LEU A 124 18.43 4.78 -5.52
CA LEU A 124 17.47 5.14 -6.55
C LEU A 124 16.36 6.05 -5.99
N SER A 125 16.07 7.11 -6.73
CA SER A 125 14.95 7.99 -6.43
C SER A 125 13.65 7.32 -6.83
N VAL A 126 12.75 7.09 -5.88
CA VAL A 126 11.46 6.43 -6.12
C VAL A 126 10.28 7.30 -5.70
N ALA A 127 9.12 7.04 -6.30
CA ALA A 127 7.82 7.50 -5.85
C ALA A 127 7.18 6.40 -5.00
N VAL A 128 6.63 6.78 -3.85
CA VAL A 128 5.88 5.91 -2.93
C VAL A 128 4.43 6.38 -2.95
N ARG A 129 3.51 5.58 -3.51
CA ARG A 129 2.11 5.99 -3.72
C ARG A 129 1.12 4.99 -3.17
N SER A 130 0.07 5.47 -2.54
CA SER A 130 -1.08 4.66 -2.16
C SER A 130 -1.99 4.30 -3.35
N SER A 131 -2.41 3.04 -3.47
CA SER A 131 -3.33 2.52 -4.48
C SER A 131 -4.44 1.72 -3.81
N ALA A 132 -5.69 2.20 -3.83
CA ALA A 132 -6.81 1.50 -3.22
C ALA A 132 -7.33 0.34 -4.08
N THR A 133 -7.85 -0.72 -3.47
CA THR A 133 -8.51 -1.86 -4.15
C THR A 133 -9.98 -1.61 -4.51
N ALA A 134 -10.61 -0.54 -4.00
CA ALA A 134 -12.04 -0.26 -4.17
C ALA A 134 -12.36 1.03 -4.94
N GLU A 135 -11.52 1.41 -5.91
CA GLU A 135 -11.76 2.60 -6.75
C GLU A 135 -13.05 2.53 -7.60
N ASP A 136 -13.77 1.41 -7.58
CA ASP A 136 -14.99 1.15 -8.35
C ASP A 136 -16.32 1.27 -7.56
N LEU A 137 -16.29 1.74 -6.30
CA LEU A 137 -17.55 2.03 -5.60
C LEU A 137 -18.15 3.36 -6.11
N PRO A 138 -19.43 3.39 -6.53
CA PRO A 138 -20.03 4.53 -7.21
C PRO A 138 -20.09 5.83 -6.37
N ASP A 139 -19.92 5.74 -5.05
CA ASP A 139 -19.89 6.89 -4.12
C ASP A 139 -18.50 7.19 -3.52
N ALA A 140 -17.47 6.43 -3.88
CA ALA A 140 -16.15 6.56 -3.29
C ALA A 140 -15.23 7.47 -4.12
N SER A 141 -15.47 8.78 -4.08
CA SER A 141 -14.46 9.74 -4.49
C SER A 141 -13.27 9.68 -3.51
N PHE A 142 -12.13 9.14 -3.96
CA PHE A 142 -10.85 9.12 -3.22
C PHE A 142 -9.93 10.28 -3.63
N ALA A 143 -10.46 11.26 -4.36
CA ALA A 143 -9.71 12.43 -4.82
C ALA A 143 -9.24 13.27 -3.63
N GLY A 144 -7.92 13.34 -3.41
CA GLY A 144 -7.29 14.19 -2.39
C GLY A 144 -6.91 13.50 -1.08
N GLN A 145 -7.17 12.19 -0.91
CA GLN A 145 -6.78 11.43 0.30
C GLN A 145 -5.64 10.43 0.07
N GLN A 146 -5.21 10.23 -1.17
CA GLN A 146 -4.12 9.31 -1.50
C GLN A 146 -2.75 9.97 -1.30
N SER A 147 -1.98 9.45 -0.35
CA SER A 147 -0.62 9.93 -0.09
C SER A 147 0.33 9.49 -1.21
N SER A 148 0.93 10.47 -1.89
CA SER A 148 1.97 10.26 -2.88
C SER A 148 3.23 11.02 -2.48
N TYR A 149 4.31 10.30 -2.25
CA TYR A 149 5.62 10.85 -1.91
C TYR A 149 6.55 10.70 -3.11
N LEU A 150 7.13 11.80 -3.58
CA LEU A 150 8.06 11.81 -4.70
C LEU A 150 9.50 12.00 -4.19
N HIS A 151 10.46 11.57 -4.99
CA HIS A 151 11.90 11.72 -4.72
C HIS A 151 12.36 11.07 -3.40
N VAL A 152 11.75 9.95 -3.04
CA VAL A 152 12.11 9.17 -1.86
C VAL A 152 13.40 8.42 -2.16
N ARG A 153 14.39 8.51 -1.26
CA ARG A 153 15.71 7.87 -1.41
C ARG A 153 16.16 7.26 -0.10
N GLY A 154 16.72 6.06 -0.20
CA GLY A 154 17.26 5.31 0.90
C GLY A 154 16.20 4.43 1.56
N GLU A 155 16.62 3.21 1.89
CA GLU A 155 15.79 2.14 2.46
C GLU A 155 14.94 2.61 3.64
N SER A 156 15.55 3.26 4.64
CA SER A 156 14.84 3.73 5.84
C SER A 156 13.74 4.74 5.52
N LEU A 157 13.96 5.61 4.54
CA LEU A 157 12.96 6.59 4.13
C LEU A 157 11.84 5.94 3.32
N VAL A 158 12.16 4.95 2.47
CA VAL A 158 11.16 4.15 1.76
C VAL A 158 10.24 3.44 2.74
N VAL A 159 10.80 2.72 3.73
CA VAL A 159 10.02 2.08 4.81
C VAL A 159 9.15 3.11 5.54
N LYS A 160 9.71 4.26 5.90
CA LYS A 160 8.95 5.33 6.55
C LYS A 160 7.78 5.84 5.69
N LYS A 161 7.99 6.04 4.38
CA LYS A 161 6.94 6.51 3.48
C LYS A 161 5.88 5.44 3.22
N VAL A 162 6.28 4.17 3.18
CA VAL A 162 5.34 3.04 3.17
C VAL A 162 4.47 3.09 4.43
N HIS A 163 5.08 3.36 5.57
CA HIS A 163 4.38 3.45 6.84
C HIS A 163 3.38 4.63 6.90
N GLU A 164 3.78 5.80 6.40
CA GLU A 164 2.88 6.95 6.26
C GLU A 164 1.71 6.66 5.31
N CYS A 165 1.92 5.88 4.24
CA CYS A 165 0.84 5.41 3.38
C CYS A 165 -0.13 4.47 4.13
N PHE A 166 0.36 3.56 4.97
CA PHE A 166 -0.51 2.74 5.83
C PHE A 166 -1.33 3.59 6.78
N ALA A 167 -0.74 4.60 7.41
CA ALA A 167 -1.47 5.53 8.28
C ALA A 167 -2.56 6.29 7.52
N SER A 168 -2.30 6.69 6.27
CA SER A 168 -3.27 7.45 5.46
C SER A 168 -4.55 6.68 5.12
N LEU A 169 -4.54 5.34 5.25
CA LEU A 169 -5.74 4.52 5.10
C LEU A 169 -6.74 4.69 6.23
N PHE A 170 -6.29 5.07 7.43
CA PHE A 170 -7.13 5.19 8.61
C PHE A 170 -7.75 6.59 8.71
N THR A 171 -8.40 7.01 7.62
CA THR A 171 -9.26 8.20 7.58
C THR A 171 -10.68 7.83 7.99
N ASP A 172 -11.56 8.83 8.14
CA ASP A 172 -12.93 8.72 8.67
C ASP A 172 -13.75 7.56 8.06
N ARG A 173 -13.43 7.12 6.84
CA ARG A 173 -14.01 5.93 6.19
C ARG A 173 -13.64 4.59 6.85
N ALA A 174 -12.41 4.39 7.31
CA ALA A 174 -11.95 3.12 7.90
C ALA A 174 -12.74 2.72 9.16
N ILE A 175 -13.28 3.71 9.85
CA ILE A 175 -14.08 3.55 11.05
C ILE A 175 -15.54 3.20 10.70
N SER A 176 -16.09 3.74 9.61
CA SER A 176 -17.37 3.29 9.03
C SER A 176 -17.26 1.90 8.39
N TYR A 177 -16.05 1.45 8.05
CA TYR A 177 -15.75 0.29 7.20
C TYR A 177 -15.70 -1.08 7.91
N ARG A 178 -16.50 -1.28 8.96
CA ARG A 178 -16.69 -2.63 9.50
C ARG A 178 -17.42 -3.57 8.52
N GLU A 179 -18.00 -3.06 7.42
CA GLU A 179 -18.72 -3.88 6.45
C GLU A 179 -17.94 -4.24 5.18
N GLU A 180 -16.89 -3.51 4.81
CA GLU A 180 -16.38 -3.57 3.44
C GLU A 180 -14.91 -4.00 3.41
N LYS A 181 -14.71 -5.32 3.54
CA LYS A 181 -13.44 -6.07 3.60
C LYS A 181 -12.45 -5.85 2.43
N ASN A 182 -12.71 -4.93 1.51
CA ASN A 182 -12.06 -4.90 0.19
C ASN A 182 -11.43 -3.55 -0.19
N SER A 183 -11.17 -2.63 0.75
CA SER A 183 -10.55 -1.33 0.47
C SER A 183 -9.17 -1.20 1.13
N ILE A 184 -8.12 -1.58 0.40
CA ILE A 184 -6.74 -1.65 0.88
C ILE A 184 -5.87 -0.79 -0.01
N THR A 185 -5.04 0.04 0.61
CA THR A 185 -3.97 0.77 -0.07
C THR A 185 -2.77 -0.14 -0.22
N LEU A 186 -2.38 -0.37 -1.47
CA LEU A 186 -1.07 -0.87 -1.82
C LEU A 186 -0.10 0.25 -2.12
N ILE A 187 1.18 -0.04 -1.89
CA ILE A 187 2.22 0.97 -2.06
C ILE A 187 3.04 0.65 -3.28
N LEU A 188 2.92 1.53 -4.28
CA LEU A 188 3.75 1.54 -5.46
C LEU A 188 5.09 2.17 -5.11
N VAL A 189 6.17 1.43 -5.29
CA VAL A 189 7.53 1.97 -5.31
C VAL A 189 8.04 1.90 -6.75
N SER A 190 8.03 3.03 -7.46
CA SER A 190 8.49 3.11 -8.85
C SER A 190 9.52 4.22 -9.04
N GLN A 191 10.37 4.10 -10.05
CA GLN A 191 11.20 5.22 -10.51
C GLN A 191 10.37 6.29 -11.23
#